data_AF-A0A2K6KLF7-F1
#
_entry.id   AF-A0A2K6KLF7-F1
#
_cell.length_a   1.000
_cell.length_b   1.000
_cell.length_c   1.000
_cell.angle_alpha   90.00
_cell.angle_beta   90.00
_cell.angle_gamma   90.00
#
_symmetry.space_group_name_H-M   'P 1'
#
loop_
_entity.id
_entity.type
_entity.pdbx_description
1 polymer ?
#
loop_
_entity_poly.entity_id
_entity_poly.type
_entity_poly.pdbx_seq_one_letter_code
_entity_poly.pdbx_strand_id
1 'polypeptide(L)'
;MFGFHKPKMYRSIEGCCICRAKSSSSRFTDSKRYEKDFQSCFGLHETRSGDICNACVLLVKRWKKLPAGSKKNWNHVVDARAGPSLKTTLKPKKVKTLSGNRIKSNQISKLQKEFKRHNSDMTAQIQRWLLVLTEHQFFPF
;
A
#
# COMPACT_ATOMS: atom_id res chain seq x y z
N MET A 1 5.57 -28.51 -12.39
CA MET A 1 6.42 -27.30 -12.34
C MET A 1 5.51 -26.07 -12.35
N PHE A 2 5.18 -25.51 -11.19
CA PHE A 2 4.40 -24.27 -11.14
C PHE A 2 5.35 -23.13 -11.50
N GLY A 3 5.38 -22.77 -12.78
CA GLY A 3 6.13 -21.59 -13.23
C GLY A 3 5.68 -20.39 -12.41
N PHE A 4 6.63 -19.71 -11.77
CA PHE A 4 6.38 -18.47 -11.05
C PHE A 4 5.93 -17.41 -12.06
N HIS A 5 4.62 -17.38 -12.35
CA HIS A 5 4.05 -16.38 -13.22
C HIS A 5 4.08 -15.06 -12.47
N LYS A 6 5.02 -14.18 -12.80
CA LYS A 6 5.07 -12.83 -12.25
C LYS A 6 3.76 -12.13 -12.63
N PRO A 7 2.89 -11.76 -11.67
CA PRO A 7 1.61 -11.16 -12.00
C PRO A 7 1.84 -9.85 -12.76
N LYS A 8 1.08 -9.65 -13.85
CA LYS A 8 1.14 -8.40 -14.61
C LYS A 8 0.72 -7.24 -13.73
N MET A 9 1.54 -6.20 -13.67
CA MET A 9 1.22 -4.97 -12.97
C MET A 9 0.69 -3.93 -13.95
N TYR A 10 -0.49 -3.38 -13.66
CA TYR A 10 -1.09 -2.30 -14.43
C TYR A 10 -0.71 -0.96 -13.81
N ARG A 11 -0.51 0.06 -14.65
CA ARG A 11 -0.14 1.41 -14.22
C ARG A 11 -1.14 2.45 -14.71
N SER A 12 -1.39 3.45 -13.89
CA SER A 12 -2.12 4.67 -14.26
C SER A 12 -1.17 5.87 -14.13
N ILE A 13 -1.30 6.83 -15.05
CA ILE A 13 -0.46 8.03 -15.12
C ILE A 13 -0.72 8.92 -13.90
N GLU A 14 -2.01 9.24 -13.71
CA GLU A 14 -2.53 10.04 -12.59
C GLU A 14 -2.56 9.23 -11.28
N GLY A 15 -2.82 7.92 -11.39
CA GLY A 15 -3.01 7.04 -10.25
C GLY A 15 -4.44 7.06 -9.72
N CYS A 16 -4.71 6.23 -8.72
CA CYS A 16 -6.03 6.10 -8.13
C CYS A 16 -6.51 7.44 -7.54
N CYS A 17 -7.68 7.92 -7.96
CA CYS A 17 -8.31 9.16 -7.47
C CYS A 17 -8.57 9.18 -5.95
N ILE A 18 -8.57 8.01 -5.29
CA ILE A 18 -8.75 7.86 -3.84
C ILE A 18 -7.42 7.73 -3.11
N CYS A 19 -6.66 6.66 -3.38
CA CYS A 19 -5.46 6.34 -2.58
C CYS A 19 -4.15 6.79 -3.23
N ARG A 20 -4.18 7.37 -4.43
CA ARG A 20 -3.02 7.80 -5.23
C ARG A 20 -2.05 6.70 -5.67
N ALA A 21 -2.47 5.43 -5.59
CA ALA A 21 -1.67 4.34 -6.13
C ALA A 21 -1.51 4.45 -7.65
N LYS A 22 -0.27 4.43 -8.14
CA LYS A 22 0.02 4.36 -9.58
C LYS A 22 0.11 2.94 -10.14
N SER A 23 -0.03 1.93 -9.29
CA SER A 23 0.02 0.53 -9.69
C SER A 23 -1.08 -0.31 -9.04
N SER A 24 -1.59 -1.28 -9.79
CA SER A 24 -2.62 -2.22 -9.34
C SER A 24 -2.38 -3.61 -9.94
N SER A 25 -2.80 -4.66 -9.23
CA SER A 25 -2.71 -6.06 -9.68
C SER A 25 -3.70 -6.40 -10.80
N SER A 26 -4.70 -5.56 -11.00
CA SER A 26 -5.61 -5.59 -12.15
C SER A 26 -5.74 -4.19 -12.76
N ARG A 27 -6.36 -4.09 -13.94
CA ARG A 27 -6.58 -2.83 -14.63
C ARG A 27 -7.29 -1.81 -13.73
N PHE A 28 -6.90 -0.56 -13.86
CA PHE A 28 -7.68 0.56 -13.32
C PHE A 28 -8.99 0.65 -14.09
N THR A 29 -10.01 1.17 -13.43
CA THR A 29 -11.35 1.39 -14.02
C THR A 29 -11.75 2.84 -13.84
N ASP A 30 -12.69 3.32 -14.64
CA ASP A 30 -13.29 4.65 -14.48
C ASP A 30 -14.13 4.72 -13.18
N SER A 31 -14.07 5.85 -12.47
CA SER A 31 -14.72 6.06 -11.19
C SER A 31 -16.23 6.29 -11.25
N LYS A 32 -16.82 6.65 -12.41
CA LYS A 32 -18.21 7.17 -12.54
C LYS A 32 -19.25 6.35 -11.80
N ARG A 33 -19.13 5.02 -11.82
CA ARG A 33 -20.09 4.11 -11.15
C ARG A 33 -20.05 4.19 -9.61
N TYR A 34 -18.97 4.70 -9.04
CA TYR A 34 -18.68 4.68 -7.61
C TYR A 34 -18.65 6.08 -6.97
N GLU A 35 -18.63 7.15 -7.77
CA GLU A 35 -18.46 8.53 -7.29
C GLU A 35 -19.48 8.94 -6.22
N LYS A 36 -20.75 8.54 -6.40
CA LYS A 36 -21.82 8.81 -5.42
C LYS A 36 -21.56 8.22 -4.03
N ASP A 37 -20.73 7.18 -3.94
CA ASP A 37 -20.45 6.47 -2.69
C ASP A 37 -19.16 6.98 -2.03
N PHE A 38 -18.36 7.81 -2.72
CA PHE A 38 -17.04 8.20 -2.24
C PHE A 38 -17.07 9.01 -0.95
N GLN A 39 -17.99 9.97 -0.86
CA GLN A 39 -18.12 10.83 0.33
C GLN A 39 -18.41 9.98 1.58
N SER A 40 -19.40 9.10 1.54
CA SER A 40 -19.78 8.28 2.69
C SER A 40 -18.79 7.13 2.97
N CYS A 41 -18.25 6.49 1.94
CA CYS A 41 -17.32 5.36 2.09
C CYS A 41 -15.97 5.82 2.63
N PHE A 42 -15.43 6.93 2.11
CA PHE A 42 -14.09 7.40 2.44
C PHE A 42 -14.08 8.63 3.36
N GLY A 43 -15.23 9.21 3.70
CA GLY A 43 -15.28 10.43 4.51
C GLY A 43 -14.74 11.66 3.77
N LEU A 44 -14.89 11.69 2.44
CA LEU A 44 -14.42 12.79 1.60
C LEU A 44 -15.44 13.93 1.58
N HIS A 45 -14.95 15.17 1.68
CA HIS A 45 -15.76 16.38 1.45
C HIS A 45 -15.79 16.79 -0.03
N GLU A 46 -14.71 16.55 -0.78
CA GLU A 46 -14.65 16.87 -2.21
C GLU A 46 -15.12 15.72 -3.10
N THR A 47 -15.70 16.07 -4.25
CA THR A 47 -15.92 15.11 -5.34
C THR A 47 -14.60 14.79 -6.03
N ARG A 48 -14.26 13.51 -6.12
CA ARG A 48 -13.07 13.01 -6.83
C ARG A 48 -13.54 12.17 -8.02
N SER A 49 -12.88 12.31 -9.16
CA SER A 49 -13.12 11.52 -10.38
C SER A 49 -11.80 11.11 -11.02
N GLY A 50 -11.85 10.10 -11.90
CA GLY A 50 -10.71 9.58 -12.66
C GLY A 50 -10.54 8.07 -12.53
N ASP A 51 -9.30 7.60 -12.59
CA ASP A 51 -8.99 6.19 -12.45
C ASP A 51 -9.15 5.73 -11.00
N ILE A 52 -9.78 4.57 -10.79
CA ILE A 52 -9.86 3.90 -9.49
C ILE A 52 -9.14 2.54 -9.54
N CYS A 53 -8.33 2.26 -8.52
CA CYS A 53 -7.66 0.97 -8.39
C CYS A 53 -8.60 -0.09 -7.82
N ASN A 54 -8.30 -1.36 -8.09
CA ASN A 54 -9.14 -2.48 -7.65
C ASN A 54 -9.33 -2.55 -6.13
N ALA A 55 -8.29 -2.23 -5.35
CA ALA A 55 -8.41 -2.21 -3.89
C ALA A 55 -9.48 -1.21 -3.42
N CYS A 56 -9.50 0.01 -3.99
CA CYS A 56 -10.50 1.01 -3.64
C CYS A 56 -11.92 0.61 -4.12
N VAL A 57 -12.04 -0.03 -5.28
CA VAL A 57 -13.33 -0.60 -5.74
C VAL A 57 -13.84 -1.65 -4.74
N LEU A 58 -12.98 -2.53 -4.26
CA LEU A 58 -13.35 -3.56 -3.29
C LEU A 58 -13.79 -2.95 -1.94
N LEU A 59 -13.21 -1.82 -1.53
CA LEU A 59 -13.65 -1.10 -0.34
C LEU A 59 -15.05 -0.53 -0.52
N VAL A 60 -15.36 0.11 -1.64
CA VAL A 60 -16.72 0.60 -1.93
C VAL A 60 -17.73 -0.55 -1.95
N LYS A 61 -17.40 -1.67 -2.61
CA LYS A 61 -18.26 -2.86 -2.62
C LYS A 61 -18.48 -3.44 -1.23
N ARG A 62 -17.45 -3.47 -0.38
CA ARG A 62 -17.54 -3.92 1.01
C ARG A 62 -18.40 -2.97 1.84
N TRP A 63 -18.21 -1.65 1.67
CA TRP A 63 -18.96 -0.63 2.38
C TRP A 63 -20.46 -0.73 2.10
N LYS A 64 -20.87 -0.95 0.85
CA LYS A 64 -22.28 -1.16 0.46
C LYS A 64 -22.94 -2.37 1.13
N LYS A 65 -22.16 -3.35 1.59
CA LYS A 65 -22.65 -4.55 2.27
C LYS A 65 -22.69 -4.38 3.79
N LEU A 66 -22.32 -3.23 4.33
CA LEU A 66 -22.42 -2.97 5.76
C LEU A 66 -23.89 -2.82 6.18
N PRO A 67 -24.23 -3.15 7.43
CA PRO A 67 -25.55 -2.89 7.96
C PRO A 67 -25.88 -1.40 7.93
N ALA A 68 -27.14 -1.09 7.65
CA ALA A 68 -27.65 0.28 7.63
C ALA A 68 -27.39 0.97 8.99
N GLY A 69 -26.93 2.22 8.96
CA GLY A 69 -26.56 2.98 10.17
C GLY A 69 -25.10 2.83 10.61
N SER A 70 -24.29 2.02 9.92
CA SER A 70 -22.85 1.93 10.20
C SER A 70 -22.14 3.27 9.92
N LYS A 71 -21.44 3.80 10.93
CA LYS A 71 -20.59 5.00 10.82
C LYS A 71 -19.16 4.71 10.35
N LYS A 72 -18.85 3.46 9.98
CA LYS A 72 -17.50 3.10 9.52
C LYS A 72 -17.20 3.79 8.19
N ASN A 73 -16.03 4.43 8.13
CA ASN A 73 -15.46 5.00 6.93
C ASN A 73 -14.01 4.55 6.74
N TRP A 74 -13.51 4.69 5.53
CA TRP A 74 -12.17 4.28 5.10
C TRP A 74 -11.26 5.49 4.84
N ASN A 75 -11.43 6.57 5.63
CA ASN A 75 -10.70 7.82 5.44
C ASN A 75 -9.17 7.66 5.47
N HIS A 76 -8.65 6.74 6.28
CA HIS A 76 -7.21 6.43 6.32
C HIS A 76 -6.61 5.97 4.98
N VAL A 77 -7.43 5.57 4.01
CA VAL A 77 -7.00 5.13 2.67
C VAL A 77 -6.77 6.32 1.74
N VAL A 78 -7.46 7.44 1.98
CA VAL A 78 -7.41 8.64 1.14
C VAL A 78 -5.98 9.18 1.14
N ASP A 79 -5.43 9.38 -0.06
CA ASP A 79 -4.10 9.93 -0.30
C ASP A 79 -2.94 9.17 0.42
N ALA A 80 -3.19 7.94 0.89
CA ALA A 80 -2.22 7.14 1.64
C ALA A 80 -0.93 6.83 0.84
N ARG A 81 -0.98 6.88 -0.50
CA ARG A 81 0.18 6.68 -1.39
C ARG A 81 0.62 7.96 -2.09
N ALA A 82 0.09 9.13 -1.70
CA ALA A 82 0.55 10.42 -2.22
C ALA A 82 2.01 10.74 -1.79
N GLY A 83 2.54 9.98 -0.83
CA GLY A 83 3.82 10.24 -0.18
C GLY A 83 3.75 11.49 0.72
N PRO A 84 4.70 11.68 1.64
CA PRO A 84 4.90 12.98 2.26
C PRO A 84 5.27 13.95 1.14
N SER A 85 4.33 14.80 0.73
CA SER A 85 4.62 15.92 -0.13
C SER A 85 5.74 16.73 0.52
N LEU A 86 6.89 16.86 -0.15
CA LEU A 86 7.98 17.76 0.22
C LEU A 86 7.45 19.21 0.10
N LYS A 87 6.58 19.62 1.01
CA LYS A 87 6.21 21.01 1.21
C LYS A 87 7.24 21.62 2.14
N THR A 88 8.40 21.94 1.58
CA THR A 88 9.28 22.96 2.15
C THR A 88 8.47 24.26 2.20
N THR A 89 8.17 24.79 3.39
CA THR A 89 8.25 26.22 3.82
C THR A 89 7.46 26.44 5.13
N LEU A 90 8.21 26.51 6.23
CA LEU A 90 8.08 27.35 7.43
C LEU A 90 6.70 27.60 8.11
N LYS A 91 6.54 27.05 9.33
CA LYS A 91 6.48 27.83 10.60
C LYS A 91 6.51 26.91 11.84
N PRO A 92 7.55 26.95 12.69
CA PRO A 92 7.53 26.33 14.01
C PRO A 92 6.78 27.23 15.01
N LYS A 93 5.64 26.77 15.52
CA LYS A 93 5.00 27.39 16.70
C LYS A 93 5.69 26.85 17.95
N LYS A 94 6.56 27.69 18.52
CA LYS A 94 7.34 27.49 19.74
C LYS A 94 6.42 27.12 20.91
N VAL A 95 6.55 25.90 21.42
CA VAL A 95 6.23 25.54 22.81
C VAL A 95 7.38 24.69 23.37
N LYS A 96 7.58 24.84 24.67
CA LYS A 96 8.83 24.78 25.40
C LYS A 96 9.43 23.36 25.51
N THR A 97 10.74 23.35 25.70
CA THR A 97 11.67 22.23 25.95
C THR A 97 11.15 21.13 26.87
N LEU A 98 11.41 19.86 26.55
CA LEU A 98 12.27 18.91 27.31
C LEU A 98 12.12 17.46 26.78
N SER A 99 13.27 16.83 26.51
CA SER A 99 13.55 15.37 26.50
C SER A 99 12.54 14.40 25.85
N GLY A 100 12.82 13.94 24.61
CA GLY A 100 12.10 12.77 24.06
C GLY A 100 12.60 12.18 22.73
N ASN A 101 13.56 12.82 22.04
CA ASN A 101 13.90 12.44 20.66
C ASN A 101 14.76 11.17 20.49
N ARG A 102 15.26 10.56 21.58
CA ARG A 102 16.14 9.38 21.50
C ARG A 102 15.39 8.03 21.38
N ILE A 103 14.11 7.98 21.75
CA ILE A 103 13.35 6.72 21.81
C ILE A 103 12.78 6.32 20.43
N LYS A 104 12.36 7.29 19.62
CA LYS A 104 11.80 7.03 18.26
C LYS A 104 12.84 6.55 17.25
N SER A 105 14.10 7.00 17.33
CA SER A 105 15.16 6.56 16.41
C SER A 105 15.53 5.08 16.60
N ASN A 106 15.48 4.59 17.85
CA ASN A 106 15.79 3.19 18.16
C ASN A 106 14.71 2.24 17.65
N GLN A 107 13.43 2.63 17.68
CA GLN A 107 12.34 1.84 17.12
C GLN A 107 12.39 1.79 15.59
N ILE A 108 12.68 2.92 14.92
CA ILE A 108 12.77 2.99 13.46
C ILE A 108 13.97 2.19 12.95
N SER A 109 15.12 2.31 13.60
CA SER A 109 16.32 1.53 13.22
C SER A 109 16.13 0.03 13.46
N LYS A 110 15.38 -0.37 14.51
CA LYS A 110 15.01 -1.78 14.75
C LYS A 110 14.10 -2.32 13.65
N LEU A 111 13.06 -1.57 13.27
CA LEU A 111 12.15 -1.94 12.18
C LEU A 111 12.86 -2.01 10.81
N GLN A 112 13.80 -1.09 10.54
CA GLN A 112 14.60 -1.14 9.32
C GLN A 112 15.55 -2.34 9.29
N LYS A 113 16.15 -2.71 10.43
CA LYS A 113 16.96 -3.93 10.56
C LYS A 113 16.11 -5.18 10.38
N GLU A 114 14.91 -5.24 10.97
CA GLU A 114 13.97 -6.34 10.79
C GLU A 114 13.50 -6.48 9.34
N PHE A 115 13.18 -5.37 8.66
CA PHE A 115 12.80 -5.40 7.25
C PHE A 115 13.95 -5.90 6.35
N LYS A 116 15.19 -5.44 6.60
CA LYS A 116 16.37 -5.95 5.90
C LYS A 116 16.61 -7.44 6.19
N ARG A 117 16.44 -7.87 7.44
CA ARG A 117 16.58 -9.29 7.83
C ARG A 117 15.51 -10.17 7.17
N HIS A 118 14.27 -9.73 7.13
CA HIS A 118 13.19 -10.45 6.44
C HIS A 118 13.44 -10.51 4.92
N ASN A 119 13.97 -9.45 4.33
CA ASN A 119 14.33 -9.43 2.92
C ASN A 119 15.50 -10.38 2.63
N SER A 120 16.54 -10.40 3.49
CA SER A 120 17.69 -11.30 3.38
C SER A 120 17.32 -12.77 3.64
N ASP A 121 16.47 -13.04 4.63
CA ASP A 121 16.00 -14.39 4.96
C ASP A 121 15.16 -14.96 3.82
N MET A 122 14.31 -14.13 3.20
CA MET A 122 13.60 -14.51 1.97
C MET A 122 14.56 -14.77 0.82
N THR A 123 15.61 -13.96 0.64
CA THR A 123 16.59 -14.19 -0.43
C THR A 123 17.43 -15.45 -0.17
N ALA A 124 17.83 -15.70 1.07
CA ALA A 124 18.56 -16.91 1.46
C ALA A 124 17.70 -18.17 1.35
N GLN A 125 16.40 -18.07 1.67
CA GLN A 125 15.45 -19.17 1.50
C GLN A 125 15.23 -19.49 0.02
N ILE A 126 15.16 -18.46 -0.84
CA ILE A 126 15.12 -18.62 -2.30
C ILE A 126 16.42 -19.25 -2.82
N GLN A 127 17.59 -18.82 -2.34
CA GLN A 127 18.88 -19.39 -2.75
C GLN A 127 19.06 -20.84 -2.28
N ARG A 128 18.64 -21.18 -1.06
CA ARG A 128 18.64 -22.57 -0.57
C ARG A 128 17.70 -23.45 -1.39
N TRP A 129 16.52 -22.94 -1.73
CA TRP A 129 15.62 -23.63 -2.66
C TRP A 129 16.26 -23.82 -4.04
N LEU A 130 16.98 -22.82 -4.54
CA LEU A 130 17.70 -22.90 -5.81
C LEU A 130 18.80 -23.97 -5.77
N LEU A 131 19.54 -24.05 -4.66
CA LEU A 131 20.61 -25.05 -4.45
C LEU A 131 20.04 -26.47 -4.40
N VAL A 132 18.95 -26.69 -3.67
CA VAL A 132 18.25 -27.98 -3.62
C VAL A 132 17.71 -28.38 -5.01
N LEU A 133 17.24 -27.42 -5.79
CA LEU A 133 16.81 -27.65 -7.17
C LEU A 133 17.99 -27.99 -8.11
N THR A 134 19.16 -27.41 -7.91
CA THR A 134 20.36 -27.74 -8.69
C THR A 134 20.97 -29.09 -8.30
N GLU A 135 20.86 -29.53 -7.05
CA GLU A 135 21.37 -30.84 -6.61
C GLU A 135 20.50 -32.00 -7.14
N HIS A 136 19.21 -31.77 -7.38
CA HIS A 136 18.29 -32.78 -7.94
C HIS A 136 18.44 -33.01 -9.46
N GLN A 137 19.42 -32.39 -10.12
CA GLN A 137 19.80 -32.63 -11.52
C GLN A 137 21.13 -33.40 -11.67
N PHE A 138 21.79 -33.77 -10.57
CA PHE A 138 23.11 -34.43 -10.58
C PHE A 138 23.13 -35.73 -9.75
N PHE A 139 22.22 -36.67 -10.04
CA PHE A 139 22.44 -38.09 -9.73
C PHE A 139 21.95 -38.93 -10.91
N PRO A 140 22.81 -39.27 -11.88
CA PRO A 140 22.57 -40.39 -12.76
C PRO A 140 23.13 -41.65 -12.10
N PHE A 141 22.26 -42.55 -11.67
CA PHE A 141 22.51 -44.00 -11.66
C PHE A 141 21.17 -44.72 -11.76
#